data_AF-A9TN71-F1
#
_entry.id   AF-A9TN71-F1
#
_cell.length_a   1.000
_cell.length_b   1.000
_cell.length_c   1.000
_cell.angle_alpha   90.00
_cell.angle_beta   90.00
_cell.angle_gamma   90.00
#
_symmetry.space_group_name_H-M   'P 1'
#
loop_
_entity.id
_entity.type
_entity.pdbx_description
1 polymer ?
#
loop_
_entity_poly.entity_id
_entity_poly.type
_entity_poly.pdbx_seq_one_letter_code
_entity_poly.pdbx_strand_id
1 'polypeptide(L)'
;MGRRFDVGVGVFGALLLANAAVSTVLYRGDLKIRDEEFTFPSAQVVFEVALSLVLCLWAALKIPGSFLPILSDAKENRVTMFPANLDFMVFNHRGKLFPPKFVEAEFS
;
A
#
# COMPACT_ATOMS: atom_id res chain seq x y z
N MET A 1 -8.05 1.31 6.37
CA MET A 1 -8.25 1.50 4.91
C MET A 1 -7.66 0.30 4.19
N GLY A 2 -8.37 -0.32 3.26
CA GLY A 2 -7.84 -1.50 2.56
C GLY A 2 -6.74 -1.10 1.57
N ARG A 3 -5.68 -1.93 1.42
CA ARG A 3 -4.54 -1.65 0.51
C ARG A 3 -4.96 -1.26 -0.91
N ARG A 4 -6.07 -1.82 -1.41
CA ARG A 4 -6.64 -1.48 -2.74
C ARG A 4 -7.13 -0.04 -2.82
N PHE A 5 -7.69 0.48 -1.74
CA PHE A 5 -8.15 1.86 -1.66
C PHE A 5 -6.96 2.82 -1.71
N ASP A 6 -5.89 2.56 -0.95
CA ASP A 6 -4.71 3.43 -0.92
C ASP A 6 -4.01 3.49 -2.30
N VAL A 7 -4.00 2.37 -3.04
CA VAL A 7 -3.55 2.34 -4.44
C VAL A 7 -4.47 3.16 -5.32
N GLY A 8 -5.79 3.06 -5.15
CA GLY A 8 -6.77 3.88 -5.87
C GLY A 8 -6.56 5.38 -5.66
N VAL A 9 -6.28 5.80 -4.42
CA VAL A 9 -5.93 7.19 -4.09
C VAL A 9 -4.66 7.63 -4.82
N GLY A 10 -3.64 6.77 -4.87
CA GLY A 10 -2.40 7.06 -5.60
C GLY A 10 -2.60 7.23 -7.10
N VAL A 11 -3.38 6.34 -7.73
CA VAL A 11 -3.72 6.44 -9.16
C VAL A 11 -4.50 7.73 -9.45
N PHE A 12 -5.45 8.08 -8.60
CA PHE A 12 -6.20 9.33 -8.74
C PHE A 12 -5.31 10.57 -8.59
N GLY A 13 -4.38 10.55 -7.61
CA GLY A 13 -3.37 11.60 -7.45
C GLY A 13 -2.48 11.77 -8.69
N ALA A 14 -2.06 10.67 -9.32
CA ALA A 14 -1.26 10.69 -10.54
C ALA A 14 -2.04 11.26 -11.75
N LEU A 15 -3.33 10.93 -11.88
CA LEU A 15 -4.19 11.48 -12.92
C LEU A 15 -4.41 13.00 -12.74
N LEU A 16 -4.63 13.46 -11.52
CA LEU A 16 -4.70 14.90 -11.21
C LEU A 16 -3.39 15.60 -11.54
N LEU A 17 -2.25 15.01 -11.21
CA LEU A 17 -0.95 15.58 -11.53
C LEU A 17 -0.75 15.71 -13.07
N ALA A 18 -1.20 14.71 -13.83
CA ALA A 18 -1.17 14.77 -15.29
C ALA A 18 -2.07 15.89 -15.83
N ASN A 19 -3.27 16.07 -15.26
CA ASN A 19 -4.18 17.15 -15.63
C ASN A 19 -3.58 18.54 -15.34
N ALA A 20 -2.94 18.70 -14.18
CA ALA A 20 -2.24 19.94 -13.84
C ALA A 20 -1.09 20.25 -14.80
N ALA A 21 -0.36 19.22 -15.25
CA ALA A 21 0.70 19.38 -16.25
C ALA A 21 0.15 19.85 -17.60
N VAL A 22 -0.94 19.25 -18.09
CA VAL A 22 -1.62 19.68 -19.32
C VAL A 22 -2.11 21.12 -19.19
N SER A 23 -2.76 21.47 -18.07
CA SER A 23 -3.24 22.83 -17.80
C SER A 23 -2.11 23.85 -17.78
N THR A 24 -0.94 23.50 -17.24
CA THR A 24 0.26 24.36 -17.26
C THR A 24 0.76 24.60 -18.69
N VAL A 25 0.80 23.55 -19.52
CA VAL A 25 1.22 23.66 -20.92
C VAL A 25 0.27 24.54 -21.72
N LEU A 26 -1.04 24.35 -21.54
CA LEU A 26 -2.07 25.16 -22.20
C LEU A 26 -2.00 26.63 -21.77
N TYR A 27 -1.87 26.89 -20.47
CA TYR A 27 -1.72 28.25 -19.94
C TYR A 27 -0.49 28.97 -20.53
N ARG A 28 0.62 28.26 -20.65
CA ARG A 28 1.84 28.80 -21.29
C ARG A 28 1.64 29.03 -22.79
N GLY A 29 0.84 28.19 -23.46
CA GLY A 29 0.47 28.38 -24.86
C GLY A 29 -0.34 29.64 -25.07
N ASP A 30 -1.33 29.89 -24.20
CA ASP A 30 -2.18 31.07 -24.24
C ASP A 30 -1.39 32.37 -24.05
N LEU A 31 -0.52 32.42 -23.03
CA LEU A 31 0.35 33.58 -22.79
C LEU A 31 1.23 33.94 -24.00
N LYS A 32 1.72 32.93 -24.73
CA LYS A 32 2.51 33.15 -25.96
C LYS A 32 1.68 33.75 -27.09
N ILE A 33 0.40 33.41 -27.18
CA ILE A 33 -0.50 33.97 -28.21
C ILE A 33 -0.85 35.42 -27.89
N ARG A 34 -0.91 35.75 -26.60
CA ARG A 34 -1.31 37.07 -26.09
C ARG A 34 -0.13 38.04 -25.93
N ASP A 35 1.08 37.62 -26.30
CA ASP A 35 2.34 38.36 -26.09
C ASP A 35 2.51 38.88 -24.64
N GLU A 36 1.97 38.14 -23.68
CA GLU A 36 2.08 38.44 -22.25
C GLU A 36 3.29 37.70 -21.65
N GLU A 37 4.09 38.38 -20.81
CA GLU A 37 5.22 37.74 -20.14
C GLU A 37 4.76 36.73 -19.09
N PHE A 38 5.34 35.54 -19.11
CA PHE A 38 5.08 34.52 -18.09
C PHE A 38 5.67 34.96 -16.74
N THR A 39 4.82 35.46 -15.84
CA THR A 39 5.25 35.84 -14.49
C THR A 39 5.04 34.70 -13.49
N PHE A 40 3.82 34.15 -13.44
CA PHE A 40 3.46 33.05 -12.53
C PHE A 40 2.39 32.15 -13.16
N PRO A 41 2.37 30.85 -12.84
CA PRO A 41 1.24 29.98 -13.21
C PRO A 41 -0.04 30.42 -12.50
N SER A 42 -1.19 30.17 -13.13
CA SER A 42 -2.50 30.41 -12.50
C SER A 42 -2.60 29.76 -11.12
N ALA A 43 -3.13 30.49 -10.14
CA ALA A 43 -3.29 30.01 -8.76
C ALA A 43 -4.07 28.70 -8.67
N GLN A 44 -4.99 28.44 -9.62
CA GLN A 44 -5.73 27.18 -9.70
C GLN A 44 -4.81 25.98 -10.00
N VAL A 45 -3.88 26.14 -10.93
CA VAL A 45 -2.91 25.10 -11.30
C VAL A 45 -1.97 24.81 -10.12
N VAL A 46 -1.55 25.85 -9.40
CA VAL A 46 -0.72 25.70 -8.20
C VAL A 46 -1.45 24.89 -7.13
N PHE A 47 -2.74 25.15 -6.91
CA PHE A 47 -3.56 24.39 -5.98
C PHE A 47 -3.74 22.92 -6.42
N GLU A 48 -3.94 22.67 -7.71
CA GLU A 48 -4.10 21.32 -8.25
C GLU A 48 -2.82 20.48 -8.12
N VAL A 49 -1.65 21.10 -8.37
CA VAL A 49 -0.34 20.47 -8.12
C VAL A 49 -0.13 20.19 -6.63
N ALA A 50 -0.48 21.14 -5.74
CA ALA A 50 -0.35 20.93 -4.30
C ALA A 50 -1.23 19.77 -3.80
N LEU A 51 -2.50 19.72 -4.24
CA LEU A 51 -3.43 18.66 -3.88
C LEU A 51 -2.98 17.28 -4.40
N SER A 52 -2.58 17.20 -5.67
CA SER A 52 -2.09 15.95 -6.26
C SER A 52 -0.82 15.44 -5.57
N LEU A 53 0.08 16.34 -5.16
CA LEU A 53 1.28 15.98 -4.40
C LEU A 53 0.95 15.37 -3.03
N VAL A 54 -0.02 15.93 -2.30
CA VAL A 54 -0.47 15.37 -1.01
C VAL A 54 -1.07 13.97 -1.21
N LEU A 55 -1.89 13.78 -2.25
CA LEU A 55 -2.50 12.48 -2.55
C LEU A 55 -1.45 11.43 -2.94
N CYS A 56 -0.47 11.80 -3.77
CA CYS A 56 0.63 10.92 -4.15
C CYS A 56 1.51 10.55 -2.96
N LEU A 57 1.84 11.51 -2.08
CA LEU A 57 2.61 11.25 -0.86
C LEU A 57 1.85 10.33 0.10
N TRP A 58 0.55 10.54 0.25
CA TRP A 58 -0.29 9.67 1.08
C TRP A 58 -0.22 8.22 0.62
N ALA A 59 -0.39 7.99 -0.68
CA ALA A 59 -0.29 6.67 -1.28
C ALA A 59 1.12 6.08 -1.12
N ALA A 60 2.16 6.87 -1.40
CA ALA A 60 3.56 6.44 -1.27
C ALA A 60 3.95 6.02 0.15
N LEU A 61 3.33 6.61 1.19
CA LEU A 61 3.59 6.24 2.58
C LEU A 61 2.79 5.00 3.03
N LYS A 62 1.60 4.76 2.48
CA LYS A 62 0.73 3.66 2.90
C LYS A 62 0.93 2.37 2.10
N ILE A 63 1.29 2.47 0.83
CA ILE A 63 1.48 1.32 -0.08
C ILE A 63 2.66 0.41 0.31
N PRO A 64 3.87 0.90 0.67
CA PRO A 64 5.04 0.05 0.89
C PRO A 64 4.96 -0.86 2.13
N GLY A 65 3.83 -0.85 2.86
CA GLY A 65 3.55 -1.79 3.93
C GLY A 65 4.24 -1.41 5.24
N SER A 66 4.07 -2.27 6.24
CA SER A 66 4.64 -2.07 7.57
C SER A 66 6.08 -2.56 7.63
N PHE A 67 6.90 -1.89 8.43
CA PHE A 67 8.25 -2.33 8.71
C PHE A 67 8.23 -3.69 9.42
N LEU A 68 9.09 -4.59 8.96
CA LEU A 68 9.33 -5.88 9.62
C LEU A 68 10.35 -5.67 10.75
N PRO A 69 10.20 -6.38 11.88
CA PRO A 69 11.16 -6.28 12.96
C PRO A 69 12.49 -6.92 12.56
N ILE A 70 13.60 -6.23 12.86
CA ILE A 70 14.97 -6.66 12.52
C ILE A 70 15.43 -7.78 13.48
N LEU A 71 14.98 -7.74 14.73
CA LEU A 71 15.39 -8.69 15.74
C LEU A 71 14.81 -10.08 15.43
N SER A 72 15.69 -11.08 15.38
CA SER A 72 15.33 -12.45 14.99
C SER A 72 14.36 -13.15 15.97
N ASP A 73 14.21 -12.59 17.19
CA ASP A 73 13.32 -13.06 18.24
C ASP A 73 12.06 -12.18 18.42
N ALA A 74 11.93 -11.08 17.66
CA ALA A 74 10.78 -10.18 17.78
C ALA A 74 9.47 -10.76 17.23
N LYS A 75 9.52 -11.93 16.58
CA LYS A 75 8.32 -12.73 16.30
C LYS A 75 8.10 -13.60 17.53
N GLU A 76 7.30 -13.12 18.48
CA GLU A 76 6.98 -13.72 19.79
C GLU A 76 6.55 -15.21 19.76
N ASN A 77 6.39 -15.81 18.60
CA ASN A 77 6.00 -17.21 18.40
C ASN A 77 7.15 -18.12 17.91
N ARG A 78 8.42 -17.69 17.97
CA ARG A 78 9.53 -18.50 17.46
C ARG A 78 9.98 -19.58 18.45
N VAL A 79 9.92 -19.30 19.75
CA VAL A 79 10.40 -20.21 20.82
C VAL A 79 9.52 -21.47 20.97
N THR A 80 8.23 -21.37 20.66
CA THR A 80 7.25 -22.47 20.74
C THR A 80 7.20 -23.35 19.49
N MET A 81 7.73 -22.89 18.34
CA MET A 81 7.77 -23.65 17.08
C MET A 81 9.04 -24.49 16.89
N PHE A 82 10.08 -24.30 17.71
CA PHE A 82 11.36 -25.00 17.56
C PHE A 82 11.35 -26.53 17.74
N PRO A 83 10.48 -27.19 18.54
CA PRO A 83 10.56 -28.63 18.73
C PRO A 83 9.65 -29.43 17.78
N ALA A 84 8.97 -28.79 16.82
CA ALA A 84 8.22 -29.51 15.79
C ALA A 84 9.21 -30.11 14.78
N ASN A 85 10.00 -31.07 15.23
CA ASN A 85 10.82 -31.94 14.40
C ASN A 85 9.87 -32.82 13.56
N LEU A 86 9.20 -32.22 12.56
CA LEU A 86 8.14 -32.86 11.77
C LEU A 86 8.64 -34.15 11.10
N ASP A 87 9.90 -34.18 10.71
CA ASP A 87 10.56 -35.36 10.13
C ASP A 87 10.76 -36.51 11.15
N PHE A 88 10.75 -36.21 12.45
CA PHE A 88 10.94 -37.17 13.55
C PHE A 88 9.67 -37.32 14.41
N MET A 89 8.49 -37.03 13.85
CA MET A 89 7.25 -37.08 14.60
C MET A 89 6.91 -38.51 15.02
N VAL A 90 6.90 -38.77 16.33
CA VAL A 90 6.53 -40.08 16.89
C VAL A 90 5.05 -40.06 17.28
N PHE A 91 4.25 -40.90 16.61
CA PHE A 91 2.81 -41.00 16.86
C PHE A 91 2.45 -41.79 18.14
N ASN A 92 3.44 -42.39 18.81
CA ASN A 92 3.26 -43.10 20.07
C ASN A 92 3.33 -42.13 21.27
N HIS A 93 2.25 -41.38 21.48
CA HIS A 93 2.13 -40.37 22.53
C HIS A 93 0.77 -40.47 23.22
N ARG A 94 0.62 -39.87 24.41
CA ARG A 94 -0.62 -39.92 25.21
C ARG A 94 -1.85 -39.40 24.46
N GLY A 95 -1.64 -38.53 23.45
CA GLY A 95 -2.68 -38.03 22.55
C GLY A 95 -3.39 -39.12 21.74
N LYS A 96 -2.73 -40.25 21.49
CA LYS A 96 -3.30 -41.42 20.79
C LYS A 96 -4.50 -42.04 21.51
N LEU A 97 -4.63 -41.82 22.82
CA LEU A 97 -5.73 -42.35 23.64
C LEU A 97 -7.05 -41.62 23.39
N PHE A 98 -7.00 -40.44 22.79
CA PHE A 98 -8.20 -39.68 22.47
C PHE A 98 -8.64 -40.02 21.04
N PRO A 99 -9.94 -40.28 20.82
CA PRO A 99 -10.45 -40.51 19.48
C PRO A 99 -10.19 -39.26 18.61
N PRO A 100 -9.83 -39.43 17.32
CA PRO A 100 -9.69 -38.30 16.42
C PRO A 100 -11.00 -37.53 16.38
N LYS A 101 -10.94 -36.22 16.60
CA LYS A 101 -12.08 -35.34 16.33
C LYS A 101 -12.23 -35.26 14.82
N PHE A 102 -13.13 -36.06 14.26
CA PHE A 102 -13.65 -35.81 12.93
C PHE A 102 -14.50 -34.55 13.03
N VAL A 103 -13.90 -33.38 12.80
CA VAL A 103 -14.71 -32.24 12.35
C VAL A 103 -15.09 -32.62 10.94
N GLU A 104 -16.36 -32.94 10.71
CA GLU A 104 -16.91 -32.99 9.36
C GLU A 104 -16.55 -31.66 8.71
N ALA A 105 -15.57 -31.71 7.80
CA ALA A 105 -15.35 -30.61 6.89
C ALA A 105 -16.62 -30.57 6.04
N GLU A 106 -17.56 -29.73 6.47
CA GLU A 106 -18.74 -29.35 5.71
C GLU A 106 -18.19 -28.67 4.45
N PHE A 107 -17.97 -29.47 3.41
CA PHE A 107 -17.85 -28.99 2.04
C PHE A 107 -19.25 -28.50 1.66
N SER A 108 -19.49 -27.20 1.91
CA SER A 108 -20.53 -26.40 1.27
C SER A 108 -19.91 -25.18 0.61
#